data_AF-A0A2S5KU91-F1
#
_entry.id   AF-A0A2S5KU91-F1
#
_cell.length_a   1.000
_cell.length_b   1.000
_cell.length_c   1.000
_cell.angle_alpha   90.00
_cell.angle_beta   90.00
_cell.angle_gamma   90.00
#
_symmetry.space_group_name_H-M   'P 1'
#
loop_
_entity.id
_entity.type
_entity.pdbx_description
1 polymer ?
#
loop_
_entity_poly.entity_id
_entity_poly.type
_entity_poly.pdbx_seq_one_letter_code
_entity_poly.pdbx_strand_id
1 'polypeptide(L)'
;MKKPTRKKATAKQLLQTHSNLIHSEDRKVTSHVQRDDGEWYLNTLMVEGCDVPFKYRRKEHYRCLKGARVNLTYYPETETVAGMEFEFMKVVRIRQS
;
A
#
# COMPACT_ATOMS: atom_id res chain seq x y z
N MET A 1 40.36 8.86 10.20
CA MET A 1 38.90 9.14 10.18
C MET A 1 38.16 7.90 9.67
N LYS A 2 37.31 7.27 10.50
CA LYS A 2 36.51 6.09 10.11
C LYS A 2 35.17 6.56 9.52
N LYS A 3 34.82 6.13 8.31
CA LYS A 3 33.54 6.46 7.63
C LYS A 3 32.36 5.78 8.35
N PRO A 4 31.19 6.44 8.49
CA PRO A 4 30.03 5.82 9.12
C PRO A 4 29.42 4.75 8.21
N THR A 5 29.29 3.52 8.71
CA THR A 5 28.65 2.41 8.01
C THR A 5 27.12 2.50 8.16
N ARG A 6 26.40 2.46 7.04
CA ARG A 6 24.93 2.46 7.01
C ARG A 6 24.41 1.20 7.69
N LYS A 7 23.85 1.32 8.91
CA LYS A 7 23.15 0.23 9.60
C LYS A 7 22.02 -0.28 8.71
N LYS A 8 22.11 -1.54 8.26
CA LYS A 8 20.97 -2.26 7.69
C LYS A 8 20.09 -2.69 8.86
N ALA A 9 18.89 -2.14 8.96
CA ALA A 9 17.90 -2.58 9.95
C ALA A 9 17.61 -4.07 9.72
N THR A 10 17.63 -4.86 10.80
CA THR A 10 17.38 -6.29 10.72
C THR A 10 15.90 -6.56 10.50
N ALA A 11 15.55 -7.70 9.88
CA ALA A 11 14.16 -8.12 9.67
C ALA A 11 13.32 -8.08 10.97
N LYS A 12 13.98 -8.29 12.13
CA LYS A 12 13.38 -8.24 13.47
C LYS A 12 13.00 -6.83 13.93
N GLN A 13 13.72 -5.79 13.50
CA GLN A 13 13.38 -4.39 13.77
C GLN A 13 12.22 -3.90 12.89
N LEU A 14 12.12 -4.41 11.65
CA LEU A 14 10.97 -4.18 10.78
C LEU A 14 9.68 -4.79 11.35
N LEU A 15 9.78 -5.96 12.00
CA LEU A 15 8.64 -6.66 12.61
C LEU A 15 8.13 -6.00 13.91
N GLN A 16 8.96 -5.23 14.63
CA GLN A 16 8.53 -4.48 15.82
C GLN A 16 7.77 -3.19 15.49
N THR A 17 7.79 -2.72 14.23
CA THR A 17 7.12 -1.47 13.82
C THR A 17 5.70 -1.71 13.28
N HIS A 18 5.29 -2.97 13.05
CA HIS A 18 4.04 -3.29 12.35
C HIS A 18 3.35 -4.55 12.89
N SER A 19 2.78 -4.51 14.09
CA SER A 19 1.96 -5.61 14.64
C SER A 19 0.67 -5.87 13.85
N ASN A 20 0.25 -4.95 12.98
CA ASN A 20 -1.04 -4.97 12.28
C ASN A 20 -0.89 -5.25 10.78
N LEU A 21 0.15 -5.99 10.39
CA LEU A 21 0.35 -6.38 8.99
C LEU A 21 -0.65 -7.47 8.61
N ILE A 22 -1.58 -7.15 7.73
CA ILE A 22 -2.64 -8.04 7.24
C ILE A 22 -2.22 -8.59 5.89
N HIS A 23 -2.47 -9.89 5.70
CA HIS A 23 -2.38 -10.54 4.40
C HIS A 23 -3.76 -10.96 3.93
N SER A 24 -4.07 -10.70 2.66
CA SER A 24 -5.30 -11.13 2.01
C SER A 24 -4.97 -11.71 0.65
N GLU A 25 -5.63 -12.81 0.32
CA GLU A 25 -5.46 -13.50 -0.95
C GLU A 25 -6.75 -13.42 -1.77
N ASP A 26 -6.58 -13.55 -3.10
CA ASP A 26 -7.67 -13.69 -4.05
C ASP A 26 -8.76 -12.61 -3.95
N ARG A 27 -8.34 -11.35 -3.70
CA ARG A 27 -9.25 -10.21 -3.60
C ARG A 27 -9.53 -9.65 -4.98
N LYS A 28 -10.81 -9.57 -5.37
CA LYS A 28 -11.24 -8.98 -6.63
C LYS A 28 -11.23 -7.46 -6.56
N VAL A 29 -10.53 -6.81 -7.49
CA VAL A 29 -10.46 -5.35 -7.59
C VAL A 29 -11.68 -4.82 -8.37
N THR A 30 -12.46 -3.94 -7.75
CA THR A 30 -13.65 -3.31 -8.36
C THR A 30 -13.33 -1.98 -9.03
N SER A 31 -12.31 -1.27 -8.56
CA SER A 31 -11.82 -0.01 -9.13
C SER A 31 -10.30 0.12 -8.96
N HIS A 32 -9.64 0.74 -9.94
CA HIS A 32 -8.23 1.13 -9.86
C HIS A 32 -8.07 2.53 -10.43
N VAL A 33 -7.73 3.50 -9.59
CA VAL A 33 -7.44 4.89 -9.96
C VAL A 33 -5.96 5.17 -9.72
N GLN A 34 -5.31 5.81 -10.69
CA GLN A 34 -3.92 6.24 -10.59
C GLN A 34 -3.85 7.75 -10.80
N ARG A 35 -3.16 8.45 -9.92
CA ARG A 35 -2.97 9.89 -9.97
C ARG A 35 -1.50 10.24 -9.84
N ASP A 36 -1.03 11.20 -10.62
CA ASP A 36 0.28 11.81 -10.43
C ASP A 36 0.36 12.49 -9.05
N ASP A 37 1.44 12.20 -8.33
CA ASP A 37 1.80 12.68 -6.99
C ASP A 37 3.30 13.04 -7.00
N GLY A 38 3.65 14.00 -7.86
CA GLY A 38 5.04 14.41 -8.11
C GLY A 38 5.82 13.34 -8.87
N GLU A 39 6.88 12.80 -8.27
CA GLU A 39 7.70 11.72 -8.85
C GLU A 39 7.05 10.32 -8.72
N TRP A 40 5.86 10.26 -8.13
CA TRP A 40 5.16 9.01 -7.83
C TRP A 40 3.77 9.02 -8.45
N TYR A 41 3.27 7.83 -8.73
CA TYR A 41 1.86 7.57 -9.01
C TYR A 41 1.22 6.99 -7.76
N LEU A 42 0.25 7.70 -7.21
CA LEU A 42 -0.62 7.18 -6.16
C LEU A 42 -1.66 6.26 -6.79
N ASN A 43 -1.53 4.97 -6.51
CA ASN A 43 -2.47 3.94 -6.93
C ASN A 43 -3.48 3.73 -5.80
N THR A 44 -4.77 3.82 -6.12
CA THR A 44 -5.89 3.57 -5.19
C THR A 44 -6.76 2.45 -5.76
N LEU A 45 -6.93 1.38 -4.98
CA LEU A 45 -7.80 0.25 -5.32
C LEU A 45 -9.02 0.21 -4.40
N MET A 46 -10.15 -0.14 -4.99
CA MET A 46 -11.29 -0.68 -4.24
C MET A 46 -11.34 -2.18 -4.50
N VAL A 47 -11.65 -2.95 -3.45
CA VAL A 47 -11.82 -4.41 -3.55
C VAL A 47 -13.24 -4.79 -3.17
N GLU A 48 -13.73 -5.89 -3.73
CA GLU A 48 -15.08 -6.38 -3.48
C GLU A 48 -15.29 -6.68 -2.00
N GLY A 49 -16.38 -6.16 -1.42
CA GLY A 49 -16.73 -6.35 0.00
C GLY A 49 -15.91 -5.53 1.00
N CYS A 50 -15.19 -4.49 0.55
CA CYS A 50 -14.49 -3.56 1.44
C CYS A 50 -14.68 -2.11 1.00
N ASP A 51 -15.16 -1.28 1.92
CA ASP A 51 -15.43 0.15 1.67
C ASP A 51 -14.21 1.05 1.90
N VAL A 52 -13.12 0.48 2.42
CA VAL A 52 -11.88 1.21 2.70
C VAL A 52 -10.92 1.08 1.51
N PRO A 53 -10.37 2.19 0.98
CA PRO A 53 -9.47 2.16 -0.16
C PRO A 53 -8.09 1.59 0.19
N PHE A 54 -7.50 0.87 -0.76
CA PHE A 54 -6.14 0.35 -0.68
C PHE A 54 -5.19 1.24 -1.47
N LYS A 55 -4.16 1.78 -0.82
CA LYS A 55 -3.24 2.75 -1.44
C LYS A 55 -1.80 2.23 -1.48
N TYR A 56 -1.13 2.44 -2.61
CA TYR A 56 0.31 2.26 -2.75
C TYR A 56 0.89 3.26 -3.76
N ARG A 57 2.21 3.46 -3.70
CA ARG A 57 2.95 4.33 -4.63
C ARG A 57 3.84 3.51 -5.56
N ARG A 58 3.97 3.96 -6.81
CA ARG A 58 4.91 3.46 -7.82
C ARG A 58 5.59 4.65 -8.50
N LYS A 59 6.81 4.51 -8.99
CA LYS A 59 7.48 5.59 -9.75
C LYS A 59 6.93 5.78 -11.15
N GLU A 60 6.32 4.72 -11.68
CA GLU A 60 5.76 4.67 -13.03
C GLU A 60 4.29 4.25 -12.95
N HIS A 61 3.54 4.63 -13.97
CA HIS A 61 2.17 4.17 -14.15
C HIS A 61 2.13 2.64 -14.18
N TYR A 62 1.21 2.06 -13.43
CA TYR A 62 1.06 0.61 -13.32
C TYR A 62 -0.04 0.11 -14.26
N ARG A 63 -0.01 -1.18 -14.58
CA ARG A 63 -1.11 -1.81 -15.32
C ARG A 63 -2.42 -1.67 -14.54
N CYS A 64 -3.51 -1.45 -15.25
CA CYS A 64 -4.84 -1.44 -14.64
C CYS A 64 -5.12 -2.80 -14.00
N LEU A 65 -5.70 -2.78 -12.80
CA LEU A 65 -6.01 -3.98 -12.02
C LEU A 65 -7.52 -4.18 -11.87
N LYS A 66 -8.35 -3.28 -12.41
CA LYS A 66 -9.80 -3.39 -12.34
C LYS A 66 -10.25 -4.72 -12.95
N GLY A 67 -11.04 -5.49 -12.20
CA GLY A 67 -11.51 -6.82 -12.59
C GLY A 67 -10.52 -7.95 -12.30
N ALA A 68 -9.26 -7.66 -11.98
CA ALA A 68 -8.27 -8.67 -11.62
C ALA A 68 -8.44 -9.14 -10.16
N ARG A 69 -7.91 -10.33 -9.87
CA ARG A 69 -7.73 -10.85 -8.52
C ARG A 69 -6.30 -10.59 -8.06
N VAL A 70 -6.14 -10.14 -6.82
CA VAL A 70 -4.84 -9.75 -6.26
C VAL A 70 -4.64 -10.32 -4.85
N ASN A 71 -3.38 -10.60 -4.54
CA ASN A 71 -2.92 -10.85 -3.18
C ASN A 71 -2.29 -9.56 -2.64
N LEU A 72 -2.71 -9.17 -1.44
CA LEU A 72 -2.36 -7.91 -0.80
C LEU A 72 -1.68 -8.18 0.55
N THR A 73 -0.66 -7.40 0.85
CA THR A 73 -0.12 -7.25 2.20
C THR A 73 -0.16 -5.77 2.55
N TYR A 74 -0.82 -5.43 3.66
CA TYR A 74 -1.16 -4.05 3.99
C TYR A 74 -1.34 -3.87 5.50
N TYR A 75 -1.51 -2.62 5.94
CA TYR A 75 -1.95 -2.29 7.29
C TYR A 75 -2.89 -1.09 7.24
N PRO A 76 -3.82 -0.96 8.19
CA PRO A 76 -4.68 0.22 8.28
C PRO A 76 -3.86 1.45 8.69
N GLU A 77 -4.12 2.59 8.06
CA GLU A 77 -3.53 3.88 8.36
C GLU A 77 -4.60 4.97 8.17
N THR A 78 -4.46 6.10 8.85
CA THR A 78 -5.35 7.25 8.69
C THR A 78 -4.61 8.39 8.01
N GLU A 79 -5.33 9.17 7.21
CA GLU A 79 -4.85 10.44 6.66
C GLU A 79 -5.83 11.56 6.99
N THR A 80 -5.31 12.76 7.22
CA THR A 80 -6.14 13.96 7.39
C THR A 80 -6.31 14.65 6.04
N VAL A 81 -7.55 14.79 5.58
CA VAL A 81 -7.91 15.55 4.37
C VAL A 81 -8.92 16.62 4.76
N ALA A 82 -8.58 17.89 4.48
CA ALA A 82 -9.41 19.04 4.83
C ALA A 82 -9.88 19.07 6.31
N GLY A 83 -9.01 18.60 7.23
CA GLY A 83 -9.31 18.55 8.66
C GLY A 83 -10.17 17.37 9.12
N MET A 84 -10.51 16.43 8.24
CA MET A 84 -11.21 15.19 8.57
C MET A 84 -10.28 13.99 8.43
N GLU A 85 -10.39 13.01 9.33
CA GLU A 85 -9.62 11.77 9.26
C GLU A 85 -10.32 10.74 8.36
N PHE A 86 -9.56 10.15 7.45
CA PHE A 86 -9.99 9.07 6.58
C PHE A 86 -9.11 7.85 6.78
N GLU A 87 -9.73 6.69 6.96
CA GLU A 87 -9.02 5.41 6.98
C GLU A 87 -8.67 4.96 5.56
N PHE A 88 -7.49 4.37 5.41
CA PHE A 88 -7.09 3.65 4.21
C PHE A 88 -6.19 2.47 4.55
N MET A 89 -6.07 1.53 3.62
CA MET A 89 -5.20 0.37 3.74
C MET A 89 -3.90 0.65 3.00
N LYS A 90 -2.79 0.82 3.72
CA LYS A 90 -1.48 1.04 3.10
C LYS A 90 -0.88 -0.27 2.64
N VAL A 91 -0.81 -0.45 1.33
CA VAL A 91 -0.32 -1.66 0.70
C VAL A 91 1.20 -1.61 0.58
N VAL A 92 1.87 -2.61 1.18
CA VAL A 92 3.32 -2.82 1.06
C VAL A 92 3.68 -3.83 -0.01
N ARG A 93 2.76 -4.76 -0.32
CA ARG A 93 2.93 -5.75 -1.39
C ARG A 93 1.61 -5.99 -2.10
N ILE A 94 1.68 -6.00 -3.43
CA ILE A 94 0.58 -6.39 -4.30
C ILE A 94 1.10 -7.31 -5.39
N ARG A 95 0.38 -8.40 -5.65
CA ARG A 95 0.62 -9.33 -6.74
C ARG A 95 -0.71 -9.67 -7.38
N GLN A 96 -0.79 -9.56 -8.70
CA GLN A 96 -1.91 -10.14 -9.44
C GLN A 96 -1.78 -11.67 -9.40
N SER A 97 -2.86 -12.34 -9.04
CA SER A 97 -2.96 -13.80 -8.96
C SER A 97 -2.94 -14.44 -10.34
#